data_AF-A0A1W2BV99-F1
#
_entry.id   AF-A0A1W2BV99-F1
#
_cell.length_a   1.000
_cell.length_b   1.000
_cell.length_c   1.000
_cell.angle_alpha   90.00
_cell.angle_beta   90.00
_cell.angle_gamma   90.00
#
_symmetry.space_group_name_H-M   'P 1'
#
loop_
_entity.id
_entity.type
_entity.pdbx_description
1 polymer ?
#
loop_
_entity_poly.entity_id
_entity_poly.type
_entity_poly.pdbx_seq_one_letter_code
_entity_poly.pdbx_strand_id
1 'polypeptide(L)'
;MENNKNYSTEEYLAAKKAVEERLGFYVHLAAYILVNGYFVFLSVRSGGYFWAIWPMVGWGIGLAFHGIGVFGFFNNNSWKDKQIHKELEKRRKFNL
;
A
#
# COMPACT_ATOMS: atom_id res chain seq x y z
N MET A 1 13.01 4.84 32.61
CA MET A 1 13.32 3.93 31.48
C MET A 1 13.31 4.79 30.23
N GLU A 2 14.44 5.41 29.89
CA GLU A 2 14.56 6.20 28.66
C GLU A 2 14.66 5.26 27.47
N ASN A 3 13.61 5.27 26.65
CA ASN A 3 13.54 4.53 25.41
C ASN A 3 14.36 5.27 24.34
N ASN A 4 15.69 5.22 24.41
CA ASN A 4 16.56 5.75 23.36
C ASN A 4 16.63 4.74 22.21
N LYS A 5 15.57 4.67 21.41
CA LYS A 5 15.63 4.03 20.09
C LYS A 5 16.28 5.01 19.13
N ASN A 6 17.60 5.00 19.08
CA ASN A 6 18.34 5.56 17.95
C ASN A 6 18.12 4.65 16.74
N TYR A 7 16.99 4.84 16.06
CA TYR A 7 16.76 4.22 14.75
C TYR A 7 17.74 4.82 13.75
N SER A 8 18.30 3.98 12.89
CA SER A 8 19.07 4.50 11.76
C SER A 8 18.14 5.32 10.85
N THR A 9 18.67 6.34 10.17
CA THR A 9 17.91 7.14 9.22
C THR A 9 17.19 6.27 8.18
N GLU A 10 17.80 5.15 7.77
CA GLU A 10 17.22 4.21 6.82
C GLU A 10 16.00 3.45 7.39
N GLU A 11 16.08 2.97 8.63
CA GLU A 11 14.97 2.30 9.30
C GLU A 11 13.77 3.24 9.49
N TYR A 12 14.04 4.49 9.88
CA TYR A 12 13.01 5.51 10.01
C TYR A 12 12.33 5.81 8.67
N LEU A 13 13.10 6.00 7.59
CA LEU A 13 12.57 6.25 6.25
C LEU A 13 11.75 5.06 5.72
N ALA A 14 12.21 3.83 5.95
CA ALA A 14 11.48 2.62 5.57
C ALA A 14 10.14 2.51 6.31
N ALA A 15 10.15 2.73 7.63
CA ALA A 15 8.94 2.72 8.45
C ALA A 15 7.96 3.83 8.02
N LYS A 16 8.46 5.06 7.79
CA LYS A 16 7.66 6.19 7.32
C LYS A 16 6.98 5.87 5.99
N LYS A 17 7.74 5.36 5.02
CA LYS A 17 7.20 4.98 3.70
C LYS A 17 6.09 3.93 3.81
N ALA A 18 6.29 2.89 4.63
CA ALA A 18 5.28 1.86 4.83
C ALA A 18 3.98 2.42 5.45
N VAL A 19 4.09 3.41 6.33
CA VAL A 19 2.91 4.09 6.91
C VAL A 19 2.20 4.95 5.87
N GLU A 20 2.94 5.72 5.07
CA GLU A 20 2.38 6.55 4.00
C GLU A 20 1.65 5.72 2.93
N GLU A 21 2.21 4.57 2.53
CA GLU A 21 1.56 3.64 1.58
C GLU A 21 0.24 3.09 2.14
N ARG A 22 0.22 2.68 3.42
CA ARG A 22 -1.00 2.21 4.09
C ARG A 22 -2.06 3.30 4.19
N LEU A 23 -1.66 4.51 4.56
CA LEU A 23 -2.57 5.67 4.61
C LEU A 23 -3.13 5.98 3.22
N GLY A 24 -2.30 5.98 2.18
CA GLY A 24 -2.73 6.17 0.80
C GLY A 24 -3.77 5.13 0.37
N PHE A 25 -3.55 3.86 0.73
CA PHE A 25 -4.54 2.80 0.50
C PHE A 25 -5.85 3.05 1.23
N TYR A 26 -5.82 3.41 2.52
CA TYR A 26 -7.04 3.68 3.29
C TYR A 26 -7.84 4.85 2.76
N VAL A 27 -7.17 5.93 2.33
CA VAL A 27 -7.82 7.06 1.68
C VAL A 27 -8.50 6.63 0.38
N HIS A 28 -7.82 5.83 -0.45
CA HIS A 28 -8.40 5.33 -1.69
C HIS A 28 -9.60 4.38 -1.42
N LEU A 29 -9.49 3.50 -0.44
CA LEU A 29 -10.57 2.60 0.00
C LEU A 29 -11.78 3.39 0.52
N ALA A 30 -11.56 4.42 1.35
CA ALA A 30 -12.63 5.27 1.86
C ALA A 30 -13.34 6.01 0.71
N ALA A 31 -12.58 6.60 -0.22
CA ALA A 31 -13.14 7.22 -1.42
C ALA A 31 -13.95 6.22 -2.25
N TYR A 32 -13.43 4.99 -2.43
CA TYR A 32 -14.12 3.93 -3.14
C TYR A 32 -15.46 3.59 -2.49
N ILE A 33 -15.52 3.41 -1.17
CA ILE A 33 -16.76 3.08 -0.45
C ILE A 33 -17.77 4.22 -0.56
N LEU A 34 -17.34 5.47 -0.33
CA LEU A 34 -18.24 6.62 -0.35
C LEU A 34 -18.82 6.87 -1.75
N VAL A 35 -17.99 6.89 -2.79
CA VAL A 35 -18.41 7.14 -4.16
C VAL A 35 -19.29 6.01 -4.69
N ASN A 36 -18.89 4.76 -4.51
CA ASN A 36 -19.69 3.63 -4.98
C ASN A 36 -20.98 3.47 -4.17
N GLY A 37 -20.98 3.74 -2.86
CA GLY A 37 -22.19 3.77 -2.06
C GLY A 37 -23.19 4.81 -2.57
N TYR A 38 -22.71 6.00 -2.94
CA TYR A 38 -23.53 7.02 -3.57
C TYR A 38 -24.08 6.58 -4.94
N PHE A 39 -23.26 5.95 -5.79
CA PHE A 39 -23.73 5.43 -7.08
C PHE A 39 -24.75 4.30 -6.94
N VAL A 40 -24.55 3.38 -5.99
CA VAL A 40 -25.51 2.33 -5.66
C VAL A 40 -26.84 2.95 -5.25
N PHE A 41 -26.82 3.95 -4.35
CA PHE A 41 -28.02 4.66 -3.92
C PHE A 41 -28.77 5.30 -5.11
N LEU A 42 -28.05 6.03 -5.99
CA LEU A 42 -28.64 6.62 -7.19
C LEU A 42 -29.21 5.57 -8.16
N SER A 43 -28.48 4.47 -8.35
CA SER A 43 -28.88 3.41 -9.27
C SER A 43 -30.16 2.72 -8.79
N VAL A 44 -30.29 2.45 -7.49
CA VAL A 44 -31.51 1.86 -6.90
C VAL A 44 -32.66 2.86 -6.96
N ARG A 45 -32.42 4.14 -6.65
CA ARG A 45 -33.46 5.18 -6.66
C ARG A 45 -34.02 5.46 -8.07
N SER A 46 -33.20 5.27 -9.10
CA SER A 46 -33.57 5.42 -10.51
C SER A 46 -34.50 4.30 -11.00
N GLY A 47 -34.55 3.15 -10.31
CA GLY A 47 -35.47 2.04 -10.62
C GLY A 47 -35.21 1.31 -11.94
N GLY A 48 -34.13 1.68 -12.65
CA GLY A 48 -33.71 1.08 -13.92
C GLY A 48 -32.56 0.09 -13.77
N TYR A 49 -31.76 -0.05 -14.83
CA TYR A 49 -30.57 -0.91 -14.86
C TYR A 49 -29.54 -0.53 -13.79
N PHE A 50 -28.93 -1.55 -13.16
CA PHE A 50 -27.92 -1.37 -12.12
C PHE A 50 -26.55 -0.96 -12.70
N TRP A 51 -26.47 0.28 -13.18
CA TRP A 51 -25.27 0.80 -13.86
C TRP A 51 -24.09 1.03 -12.91
N ALA A 52 -24.32 1.12 -11.60
CA ALA A 52 -23.27 1.31 -10.59
C ALA A 52 -22.24 0.17 -10.56
N ILE A 53 -22.55 -1.01 -11.13
CA ILE A 53 -21.60 -2.14 -11.20
C ILE A 53 -20.34 -1.81 -12.01
N TRP A 54 -20.45 -0.97 -13.06
CA TRP A 54 -19.33 -0.64 -13.93
C TRP A 54 -18.22 0.15 -13.21
N PRO A 55 -18.50 1.28 -12.53
CA PRO A 55 -17.49 1.98 -11.75
C PRO A 55 -16.97 1.14 -10.58
N MET A 56 -17.83 0.32 -9.94
CA MET A 56 -17.41 -0.59 -8.86
C MET A 56 -16.34 -1.57 -9.34
N VAL A 57 -16.59 -2.28 -10.45
CA VAL A 57 -15.64 -3.26 -10.96
C VAL A 57 -14.38 -2.58 -11.48
N GLY A 58 -14.52 -1.50 -12.26
CA GLY A 58 -13.38 -0.79 -12.84
C GLY A 58 -12.41 -0.26 -11.78
N TRP A 59 -12.91 0.44 -10.76
CA TRP A 59 -12.07 0.99 -9.69
C TRP A 59 -11.67 -0.07 -8.66
N GLY A 60 -12.53 -1.07 -8.44
CA GLY A 60 -12.27 -2.15 -7.50
C GLY A 60 -11.04 -2.98 -7.88
N ILE A 61 -10.80 -3.18 -9.17
CA ILE A 61 -9.58 -3.84 -9.67
C ILE A 61 -8.32 -3.03 -9.29
N GLY A 62 -8.33 -1.72 -9.54
CA GLY A 62 -7.21 -0.85 -9.17
C GLY A 62 -6.95 -0.81 -7.67
N LEU A 63 -8.03 -0.79 -6.87
CA LEU A 63 -7.94 -0.85 -5.41
C LEU A 63 -7.37 -2.19 -4.93
N ALA A 64 -7.77 -3.31 -5.56
CA ALA A 64 -7.22 -4.64 -5.25
C ALA A 64 -5.72 -4.71 -5.53
N PHE A 65 -5.25 -4.20 -6.68
CA PHE A 65 -3.82 -4.14 -6.99
C PHE A 65 -3.05 -3.25 -6.01
N HIS A 66 -3.60 -2.09 -5.63
CA HIS A 66 -2.97 -1.24 -4.61
C HIS A 66 -2.88 -1.97 -3.26
N GLY A 67 -3.94 -2.67 -2.85
CA GLY A 67 -3.95 -3.46 -1.61
C GLY A 67 -2.91 -4.58 -1.61
N ILE A 68 -2.76 -5.30 -2.74
CA ILE A 68 -1.70 -6.30 -2.91
C ILE A 68 -0.30 -5.65 -2.84
N GLY A 69 -0.12 -4.45 -3.39
CA GLY A 69 1.16 -3.73 -3.28
C GLY A 69 1.50 -3.36 -1.83
N VAL A 70 0.52 -2.89 -1.07
CA VAL A 70 0.71 -2.40 0.31
C VAL A 70 0.83 -3.55 1.32
N PHE A 71 -0.03 -4.55 1.22
CA PHE A 71 -0.15 -5.64 2.22
C PHE A 71 0.29 -7.02 1.71
N GLY A 72 0.49 -7.17 0.41
CA GLY A 72 0.86 -8.46 -0.17
C GLY A 72 2.25 -8.92 0.23
N PHE A 73 2.46 -10.22 0.07
CA PHE A 73 3.68 -10.93 0.45
C PHE A 73 4.97 -10.34 -0.17
N PHE A 74 4.85 -9.63 -1.30
CA PHE A 74 5.97 -8.97 -2.00
C PHE A 74 6.48 -7.69 -1.31
N ASN A 75 5.70 -7.10 -0.38
CA ASN A 75 6.19 -5.98 0.44
C ASN A 75 7.04 -6.47 1.63
N ASN A 76 7.25 -7.79 1.77
CA ASN A 76 8.18 -8.32 2.75
C ASN A 76 9.60 -7.96 2.31
N ASN A 77 10.17 -6.96 2.98
CA ASN A 77 11.52 -6.41 2.80
C ASN A 77 12.62 -7.48 2.75
N SER A 78 12.36 -8.74 3.13
CA SER A 78 13.34 -9.83 3.07
C SER A 78 14.10 -9.95 1.74
N TRP A 79 13.49 -9.65 0.58
CA TRP A 79 14.20 -9.71 -0.69
C TRP A 79 15.09 -8.48 -0.93
N LYS A 80 14.61 -7.30 -0.54
CA LYS A 80 15.40 -6.06 -0.57
C LYS A 80 16.55 -6.11 0.43
N ASP A 81 16.29 -6.54 1.66
CA ASP A 81 17.29 -6.71 2.72
C ASP A 81 18.36 -7.71 2.28
N LYS A 82 17.98 -8.82 1.64
CA LYS A 82 18.94 -9.77 1.07
C LYS A 82 19.84 -9.13 0.00
N GLN A 83 19.29 -8.28 -0.87
CA GLN A 83 20.07 -7.60 -1.90
C GLN A 83 21.01 -6.54 -1.30
N ILE A 84 20.53 -5.77 -0.33
CA ILE A 84 21.31 -4.76 0.39
C ILE A 84 22.46 -5.43 1.14
N HIS A 85 22.19 -6.51 1.88
CA HIS A 85 23.24 -7.27 2.56
C HIS A 85 24.28 -7.84 1.58
N LYS A 86 23.84 -8.35 0.42
CA LYS A 86 24.74 -8.89 -0.60
C LYS A 86 25.67 -7.82 -1.20
N GLU A 87 25.15 -6.60 -1.37
CA GLU A 87 25.93 -5.45 -1.87
C GLU A 87 26.90 -4.92 -0.80
N LEU A 88 26.47 -4.85 0.47
CA LEU A 88 27.34 -4.48 1.61
C LEU A 88 28.49 -5.48 1.79
N GLU A 89 28.23 -6.78 1.66
CA GLU A 89 29.27 -7.81 1.72
C GLU A 89 30.29 -7.68 0.59
N LYS A 90 29.85 -7.38 -0.64
CA LYS A 90 30.76 -7.11 -1.76
C LYS A 90 31.68 -5.93 -1.47
N ARG A 91 31.12 -4.81 -0.99
CA ARG A 91 31.90 -3.61 -0.66
C ARG A 91 32.89 -3.84 0.47
N ARG A 92 32.52 -4.64 1.47
CA ARG A 92 33.43 -5.02 2.57
C ARG A 92 34.58 -5.90 2.10
N LYS A 93 34.34 -6.85 1.18
CA LYS A 93 35.39 -7.69 0.61
C LYS A 93 36.34 -6.95 -0.34
N PHE A 94 35.91 -5.85 -0.93
CA PHE A 94 36.71 -5.06 -1.88
C PHE A 94 37.55 -3.97 -1.20
N ASN A 95 37.25 -3.63 0.05
CA ASN A 95 38.03 -2.69 0.88
C ASN A 95 39.01 -3.40 1.84
N LEU A 96 39.23 -4.70 1.65
CA LEU A 96 40.24 -5.55 2.28
C LEU A 96 41.18 -6.05 1.19
#